data_AF-A0A3L7ZRT2-F1
#
_entry.id   AF-A0A3L7ZRT2-F1
#
_cell.length_a   1.000
_cell.length_b   1.000
_cell.length_c   1.000
_cell.angle_alpha   90.00
_cell.angle_beta   90.00
_cell.angle_gamma   90.00
#
_symmetry.space_group_name_H-M   'P 1'
#
loop_
_entity.id
_entity.type
_entity.pdbx_description
1 polymer ?
#
loop_
_entity_poly.entity_id
_entity_poly.type
_entity_poly.pdbx_seq_one_letter_code
_entity_poly.pdbx_strand_id
1 'polypeptide(L)'
;MKRLTAYWLFLSVFVSCISDFTPEVEGVRGILVVDGMITNGESVVRLSRSVGILDTLRGDEVIADALMNVECSNGVLFPAVYEGNGSYRIHTGDLDPDLGYRLNFSLGEKDYQSTFLKPMRTAEIDSVSWQKAGLEKPVTIHVTTHASRNESPYYRWSYQEVWEVRSELFANAGYIDGKFMMFERDTPKNTYYCWGRDSSKMIILDESTRLIDNVIPQKKLLEIPCVDERLAELYYIEVSQMQLREDSYRYYRLLQDEIERTGGLFNVVMSAGDNGNVYCLSDPKEVTVGYVEVCNVTKKALYIPFSRDIYEGCGMPCWTYSAKEYPSLPWYSYPSVVATPSCVDCRERYNATKNKPSWWPTDHL
;
A
#
# COMPACT_ATOMS: atom_id res chain seq x y z
N MET A 1 1.26 -44.12 65.49
CA MET A 1 1.33 -44.43 64.04
C MET A 1 0.01 -44.20 63.27
N LYS A 2 -1.15 -43.94 63.90
CA LYS A 2 -2.43 -43.72 63.17
C LYS A 2 -2.72 -42.26 62.75
N ARG A 3 -1.92 -41.28 63.19
CA ARG A 3 -2.11 -39.86 62.82
C ARG A 3 -1.28 -39.41 61.62
N LEU A 4 -0.14 -40.05 61.32
CA LEU A 4 0.68 -39.72 60.14
C LEU A 4 0.09 -40.25 58.83
N THR A 5 -0.64 -41.37 58.87
CA THR A 5 -1.28 -41.96 57.68
C THR A 5 -2.47 -41.15 57.17
N ALA A 6 -3.10 -40.34 58.02
CA ALA A 6 -4.20 -39.46 57.62
C ALA A 6 -3.71 -38.21 56.85
N TYR A 7 -2.52 -37.71 57.19
CA TYR A 7 -1.92 -36.56 56.48
C TYR A 7 -1.37 -36.94 55.10
N TRP A 8 -0.94 -38.19 54.91
CA TRP A 8 -0.54 -38.70 53.59
C TRP A 8 -1.72 -38.95 52.65
N LEU A 9 -2.92 -39.22 53.18
CA LEU A 9 -4.12 -39.41 52.36
C LEU A 9 -4.79 -38.08 51.93
N PHE A 10 -4.46 -36.97 52.59
CA PHE A 10 -5.01 -35.65 52.26
C PHE A 10 -4.13 -34.85 51.27
N LEU A 11 -2.86 -35.26 51.10
CA LEU A 11 -1.91 -34.59 50.20
C LEU A 11 -1.97 -35.07 48.75
N SER A 12 -2.75 -36.11 48.44
CA SER A 12 -2.85 -36.70 47.10
C SER A 12 -3.97 -36.11 46.23
N VAL A 13 -4.73 -35.12 46.71
CA VAL A 13 -5.90 -34.55 45.99
C VAL A 13 -5.56 -33.29 45.17
N PHE A 14 -4.32 -32.78 45.23
CA PHE A 14 -3.95 -31.52 44.54
C PHE A 14 -3.03 -31.68 43.31
N VAL A 15 -2.90 -32.88 42.74
CA VAL A 15 -2.21 -33.06 41.46
C VAL A 15 -3.24 -32.98 40.33
N SER A 16 -3.82 -31.80 40.12
CA SER A 16 -4.50 -31.48 38.87
C SER A 16 -3.42 -31.01 37.89
N CYS A 17 -3.00 -31.89 36.98
CA CYS A 17 -2.25 -31.45 35.81
C CYS A 17 -3.21 -30.65 34.93
N ILE A 18 -3.01 -29.34 34.86
CA ILE A 18 -3.59 -28.53 33.79
C ILE A 18 -2.92 -29.03 32.51
N SER A 19 -3.62 -29.83 31.71
CA SER A 19 -3.17 -30.15 30.37
C SER A 19 -3.36 -28.89 29.53
N ASP A 20 -2.27 -28.34 29.01
CA ASP A 20 -2.36 -27.28 28.00
C ASP A 20 -3.19 -27.80 26.83
N PHE A 21 -4.40 -27.26 26.70
CA PHE A 21 -5.23 -27.46 25.53
C PHE A 21 -4.61 -26.62 24.42
N THR A 22 -3.78 -27.24 23.60
CA THR A 22 -3.40 -26.69 22.30
C THR A 22 -4.47 -27.14 21.32
N PRO A 23 -5.42 -26.26 20.92
CA PRO A 23 -6.36 -26.62 19.88
C PRO A 23 -5.56 -27.00 18.62
N GLU A 24 -5.82 -28.19 18.09
CA GLU A 24 -5.46 -28.51 16.70
C GLU A 24 -6.31 -27.62 15.80
N VAL A 25 -5.84 -26.40 15.54
CA VAL A 25 -6.41 -25.56 14.51
C VAL A 25 -5.85 -26.09 13.20
N GLU A 26 -6.65 -26.87 12.46
CA GLU A 26 -6.42 -27.08 11.02
C GLU A 26 -6.58 -25.71 10.34
N GLY A 27 -5.51 -24.92 10.34
CA GLY A 27 -5.46 -23.71 9.54
C GLY A 27 -5.55 -24.09 8.07
N VAL A 28 -6.52 -23.52 7.36
CA VAL A 28 -6.58 -23.64 5.90
C VAL A 28 -5.39 -22.87 5.32
N ARG A 29 -4.39 -23.58 4.81
CA ARG A 29 -3.14 -23.01 4.28
C ARG A 29 -3.21 -22.86 2.76
N GLY A 30 -2.43 -21.94 2.22
CA GLY A 30 -2.19 -21.84 0.78
C GLY A 30 -3.40 -21.38 -0.02
N ILE A 31 -4.37 -20.72 0.62
CA ILE A 31 -5.56 -20.17 -0.04
C ILE A 31 -5.09 -19.15 -1.06
N LEU A 32 -5.60 -19.26 -2.28
CA LEU A 32 -5.33 -18.28 -3.32
C LEU A 32 -6.00 -16.95 -2.96
N VAL A 33 -5.21 -15.88 -2.95
CA VAL A 33 -5.68 -14.52 -2.72
C VAL A 33 -5.53 -13.71 -4.01
N VAL A 34 -6.63 -13.09 -4.44
CA VAL A 34 -6.71 -12.22 -5.60
C VAL A 34 -7.04 -10.81 -5.13
N ASP A 35 -6.09 -9.89 -5.27
CA ASP A 35 -6.25 -8.47 -4.94
C ASP A 35 -6.12 -7.63 -6.21
N GLY A 36 -7.21 -7.07 -6.68
CA GLY A 36 -7.20 -6.27 -7.88
C GLY A 36 -8.59 -5.86 -8.32
N MET A 37 -8.65 -4.87 -9.19
CA MET A 37 -9.88 -4.33 -9.77
C MET A 37 -9.67 -4.13 -11.26
N ILE A 38 -10.76 -4.20 -12.02
CA ILE A 38 -10.78 -3.88 -13.44
C ILE A 38 -11.21 -2.43 -13.57
N THR A 39 -10.29 -1.60 -14.03
CA THR A 39 -10.46 -0.15 -14.11
C THR A 39 -10.24 0.35 -15.53
N ASN A 40 -10.69 1.57 -15.82
CA ASN A 40 -10.37 2.22 -17.08
C ASN A 40 -8.88 2.59 -17.15
N GLY A 41 -8.31 2.53 -18.35
CA GLY A 41 -6.89 2.74 -18.63
C GLY A 41 -6.07 1.50 -18.33
N GLU A 42 -5.68 1.34 -17.06
CA GLU A 42 -4.85 0.23 -16.61
C GLU A 42 -5.45 -0.40 -15.35
N SER A 43 -5.41 -1.73 -15.30
CA SER A 43 -5.79 -2.54 -14.15
C SER A 43 -4.56 -3.26 -13.61
N VAL A 44 -4.47 -3.39 -12.29
CA VAL A 44 -3.40 -4.16 -11.64
C VAL A 44 -4.05 -5.20 -10.75
N VAL A 45 -3.65 -6.45 -10.94
CA VAL A 45 -4.08 -7.59 -10.13
C VAL A 45 -2.86 -8.24 -9.51
N ARG A 46 -2.92 -8.48 -8.20
CA ARG A 46 -1.92 -9.17 -7.43
C ARG A 46 -2.42 -10.54 -7.00
N LEU A 47 -1.61 -11.56 -7.26
CA LEU A 47 -1.87 -12.94 -6.83
C LEU A 47 -0.87 -13.34 -5.74
N SER A 48 -1.40 -13.92 -4.66
CA SER A 48 -0.59 -14.49 -3.57
C SER A 48 -1.26 -15.70 -2.93
N ARG A 49 -0.56 -16.35 -1.99
CA ARG A 49 -1.13 -17.42 -1.17
C ARG A 49 -1.14 -17.04 0.31
N SER A 50 -2.17 -17.47 1.05
CA SER A 50 -2.22 -17.32 2.51
C SER A 50 -1.17 -18.21 3.18
N VAL A 51 -0.57 -17.71 4.27
CA VAL A 51 0.33 -18.47 5.14
C VAL A 51 -0.38 -18.95 6.40
N GLY A 52 0.06 -20.07 6.96
CA GLY A 52 -0.42 -20.53 8.26
C GLY A 52 0.17 -19.71 9.41
N ILE A 53 -0.57 -19.60 10.51
CA ILE A 53 -0.20 -18.88 11.75
C ILE A 53 1.19 -19.26 12.32
N LEU A 54 1.65 -20.49 12.06
CA LEU A 54 2.87 -21.05 12.65
C LEU A 54 4.09 -21.02 11.72
N ASP A 55 3.94 -20.58 10.47
CA ASP A 55 5.02 -20.64 9.48
C ASP A 55 5.88 -19.37 9.50
N THR A 56 7.19 -19.54 9.32
CA THR A 56 8.12 -18.42 9.20
C THR A 56 7.99 -17.79 7.82
N LEU A 57 7.71 -16.48 7.78
CA LEU A 57 7.56 -15.68 6.56
C LEU A 57 8.78 -15.85 5.64
N ARG A 58 8.61 -16.62 4.57
CA ARG A 58 9.57 -16.74 3.47
C ARG A 58 8.85 -16.37 2.19
N GLY A 59 9.50 -15.56 1.36
CA GLY A 59 8.97 -14.97 0.13
C GLY A 59 8.58 -15.93 -1.00
N ASP A 60 8.15 -17.17 -0.69
CA ASP A 60 7.63 -18.18 -1.61
C ASP A 60 6.11 -18.00 -1.88
N GLU A 61 5.54 -16.85 -1.49
CA GLU A 61 4.10 -16.55 -1.49
C GLU A 61 3.59 -15.82 -2.76
N VAL A 62 4.52 -15.48 -3.66
CA VAL A 62 4.26 -14.72 -4.89
C VAL A 62 3.99 -15.66 -6.05
N ILE A 63 2.84 -15.48 -6.72
CA ILE A 63 2.49 -16.26 -7.91
C ILE A 63 2.97 -15.52 -9.17
N ALA A 64 3.88 -16.13 -9.92
CA ALA A 64 4.58 -15.48 -11.06
C ALA A 64 4.26 -16.09 -12.44
N ASP A 65 3.53 -17.19 -12.46
CA ASP A 65 3.31 -18.06 -13.62
C ASP A 65 1.83 -18.13 -14.05
N ALA A 66 0.98 -17.22 -13.56
CA ALA A 66 -0.41 -17.19 -13.95
C ALA A 66 -0.59 -16.64 -15.37
N LEU A 67 -1.36 -17.34 -16.19
CA LEU A 67 -1.80 -16.84 -17.49
C LEU A 67 -3.11 -16.08 -17.28
N MET A 68 -3.07 -14.75 -17.36
CA MET A 68 -4.18 -13.88 -16.94
C MET A 68 -4.67 -12.98 -18.08
N ASN A 69 -5.97 -12.73 -18.12
CA ASN A 69 -6.60 -11.73 -18.97
C ASN A 69 -7.87 -11.15 -18.33
N VAL A 70 -8.26 -9.96 -18.80
CA VAL A 70 -9.64 -9.48 -18.65
C VAL A 70 -10.42 -9.86 -19.90
N GLU A 71 -11.58 -10.46 -19.71
CA GLU A 71 -12.52 -10.78 -20.79
C GLU A 71 -13.69 -9.80 -20.77
N CYS A 72 -13.98 -9.23 -21.94
CA CYS A 72 -15.18 -8.47 -22.20
C CYS A 72 -16.28 -9.38 -22.73
N SER A 73 -17.54 -9.11 -22.40
CA SER A 73 -18.70 -9.93 -22.77
C SER A 73 -18.96 -10.06 -24.28
N ASN A 74 -18.25 -9.28 -25.11
CA ASN A 74 -18.25 -9.38 -26.57
C ASN A 74 -17.13 -10.32 -27.12
N GLY A 75 -16.37 -10.96 -26.24
CA GLY A 75 -15.28 -11.89 -26.57
C GLY A 75 -13.89 -11.26 -26.70
N VAL A 76 -13.76 -9.93 -26.54
CA VAL A 76 -12.44 -9.27 -26.53
C VAL A 76 -11.67 -9.64 -25.27
N LEU A 77 -10.40 -10.00 -25.43
CA LEU A 77 -9.49 -10.35 -24.32
C LEU A 77 -8.37 -9.30 -24.20
N PHE A 78 -8.13 -8.85 -22.98
CA PHE A 78 -7.03 -7.96 -22.62
C PHE A 78 -5.99 -8.76 -21.82
N PRO A 79 -4.84 -9.13 -22.43
CA PRO A 79 -3.84 -9.96 -21.77
C PRO A 79 -3.11 -9.20 -20.67
N ALA A 80 -2.71 -9.92 -19.63
CA ALA A 80 -1.89 -9.38 -18.56
C ALA A 80 -0.38 -9.53 -18.84
N VAL A 81 0.41 -8.62 -18.27
CA VAL A 81 1.87 -8.66 -18.25
C VAL A 81 2.34 -8.77 -16.81
N TYR A 82 3.19 -9.75 -16.51
CA TYR A 82 3.78 -9.91 -15.18
C TYR A 82 4.86 -8.84 -14.92
N GLU A 83 4.76 -8.16 -13.78
CA GLU A 83 5.67 -7.06 -13.40
C GLU A 83 6.56 -7.37 -12.20
N GLY A 84 6.55 -8.62 -11.71
CA GLY A 84 7.25 -9.00 -10.49
C GLY A 84 6.37 -8.93 -9.24
N ASN A 85 6.81 -9.58 -8.16
CA ASN A 85 6.15 -9.58 -6.85
C ASN A 85 4.65 -9.98 -6.87
N GLY A 86 4.24 -10.75 -7.88
CA GLY A 86 2.87 -11.26 -8.00
C GLY A 86 1.93 -10.28 -8.68
N SER A 87 2.44 -9.16 -9.16
CA SER A 87 1.69 -8.11 -9.84
C SER A 87 1.56 -8.39 -11.34
N TYR A 88 0.34 -8.29 -11.84
CA TYR A 88 -0.03 -8.45 -13.23
C TYR A 88 -0.72 -7.16 -13.69
N ARG A 89 -0.14 -6.48 -14.68
CA ARG A 89 -0.70 -5.27 -15.29
C ARG A 89 -1.52 -5.63 -16.52
N ILE A 90 -2.68 -5.02 -16.68
CA ILE A 90 -3.58 -5.22 -17.81
C ILE A 90 -3.94 -3.86 -18.38
N HIS A 91 -3.66 -3.63 -19.66
CA HIS A 91 -4.07 -2.41 -20.36
C HIS A 91 -5.49 -2.60 -20.90
N THR A 92 -6.46 -2.24 -20.10
CA THR A 92 -7.90 -2.38 -20.40
C THR A 92 -8.43 -1.26 -21.29
N GLY A 93 -7.76 -0.10 -21.32
CA GLY A 93 -8.25 1.07 -22.05
C GLY A 93 -9.58 1.56 -21.48
N ASP A 94 -10.38 2.22 -22.31
CA ASP A 94 -11.71 2.66 -21.89
C ASP A 94 -12.68 1.47 -21.80
N LEU A 95 -13.44 1.42 -20.70
CA LEU A 95 -14.46 0.39 -20.49
C LEU A 95 -15.81 0.89 -21.01
N ASP A 96 -16.47 0.06 -21.82
CA ASP A 96 -17.82 0.32 -22.32
C ASP A 96 -18.83 0.04 -21.18
N PRO A 97 -19.64 1.03 -20.75
CA PRO A 97 -20.58 0.87 -19.65
C PRO A 97 -21.70 -0.16 -19.94
N ASP A 98 -21.94 -0.49 -21.21
CA ASP A 98 -22.98 -1.45 -21.59
C ASP A 98 -22.50 -2.90 -21.60
N LEU A 99 -21.18 -3.13 -21.60
CA LEU A 99 -20.55 -4.45 -21.62
C LEU A 99 -20.15 -4.94 -20.22
N GLY A 100 -20.10 -6.26 -20.06
CA GLY A 100 -19.60 -6.89 -18.84
C GLY A 100 -18.13 -7.24 -18.96
N TYR A 101 -17.39 -7.14 -17.86
CA TYR A 101 -15.99 -7.52 -17.77
C TYR A 101 -15.77 -8.51 -16.62
N ARG A 102 -14.84 -9.44 -16.81
CA ARG A 102 -14.37 -10.35 -15.75
C ARG A 102 -12.88 -10.62 -15.86
N LEU A 103 -12.29 -11.02 -14.75
CA LEU A 103 -10.92 -11.53 -14.71
C LEU A 103 -10.95 -13.04 -14.97
N ASN A 104 -10.04 -13.51 -15.82
CA ASN A 104 -9.76 -14.92 -16.03
C ASN A 104 -8.28 -15.17 -15.79
N PHE A 105 -7.94 -16.28 -15.12
CA PHE A 105 -6.55 -16.72 -15.08
C PHE A 105 -6.42 -18.22 -14.84
N SER A 106 -5.33 -18.79 -15.32
CA SER A 106 -4.96 -20.19 -15.12
C SER A 106 -3.68 -20.29 -14.29
N LEU A 107 -3.65 -21.21 -13.34
CA LEU A 107 -2.49 -21.52 -12.49
C LEU A 107 -2.30 -23.04 -12.44
N GLY A 108 -1.25 -23.55 -13.08
CA GLY A 108 -1.08 -24.99 -13.29
C GLY A 108 -2.22 -25.57 -14.12
N GLU A 109 -2.92 -26.58 -13.59
CA GLU A 109 -4.07 -27.23 -14.24
C GLU A 109 -5.43 -26.64 -13.82
N LYS A 110 -5.42 -25.52 -13.10
CA LYS A 110 -6.62 -24.91 -12.53
C LYS A 110 -6.96 -23.60 -13.21
N ASP A 111 -8.23 -23.44 -13.54
CA ASP A 111 -8.78 -22.23 -14.13
C ASP A 111 -9.65 -21.48 -13.13
N TYR A 112 -9.51 -20.16 -13.09
CA TYR A 112 -10.22 -19.28 -12.17
C TYR A 112 -10.88 -18.14 -12.94
N GLN A 113 -12.06 -17.73 -12.48
CA GLN A 113 -12.79 -16.61 -13.06
C GLN A 113 -13.45 -15.74 -11.99
N SER A 114 -13.54 -14.45 -12.25
CA SER A 114 -14.45 -13.57 -11.52
C SER A 114 -15.84 -13.58 -12.14
N THR A 115 -16.84 -13.14 -11.37
CA THR A 115 -18.16 -12.81 -11.93
C THR A 115 -18.06 -11.64 -12.92
N PHE A 116 -18.87 -11.69 -13.98
CA PHE A 116 -19.04 -10.56 -14.90
C PHE A 116 -19.71 -9.38 -14.20
N LEU A 117 -19.09 -8.20 -14.27
CA LEU A 117 -19.68 -6.95 -13.79
C LEU A 117 -19.57 -5.89 -14.89
N LYS A 118 -20.57 -5.01 -14.97
CA LYS A 118 -20.50 -3.83 -15.83
C LYS A 118 -19.65 -2.74 -15.17
N PRO A 119 -18.96 -1.86 -15.91
CA PRO A 119 -18.26 -0.74 -15.32
C PRO A 119 -19.22 0.17 -14.57
N MET A 120 -18.98 0.36 -13.28
CA MET A 120 -19.67 1.39 -12.52
C MET A 120 -19.00 2.73 -12.73
N ARG A 121 -19.80 3.77 -12.98
CA ARG A 121 -19.31 5.14 -13.00
C ARG A 121 -19.00 5.58 -11.57
N THR A 122 -17.80 6.13 -11.38
CA THR A 122 -17.41 6.78 -10.13
C THR A 122 -17.61 8.28 -10.25
N ALA A 123 -18.22 8.90 -9.23
CA ALA A 123 -18.38 10.34 -9.11
C ALA A 123 -17.04 11.05 -8.91
N GLU A 124 -16.94 12.29 -9.40
CA GLU A 124 -15.73 13.10 -9.31
C GLU A 124 -15.39 13.49 -7.87
N ILE A 125 -14.10 13.74 -7.63
CA ILE A 125 -13.62 14.25 -6.33
C ILE A 125 -13.82 15.78 -6.26
N ASP A 126 -14.57 16.26 -5.28
CA ASP A 126 -14.82 17.69 -5.07
C ASP A 126 -13.55 18.43 -4.65
N SER A 127 -12.82 17.87 -3.69
CA SER A 127 -11.58 18.46 -3.21
C SER A 127 -10.70 17.45 -2.50
N VAL A 128 -9.39 17.68 -2.62
CA VAL A 128 -8.36 17.12 -1.74
C VAL A 128 -7.74 18.32 -1.03
N SER A 129 -7.72 18.29 0.30
CA SER A 129 -7.28 19.41 1.13
C SER A 129 -6.39 18.92 2.28
N TRP A 130 -5.58 19.81 2.84
CA TRP A 130 -4.80 19.54 4.04
C TRP A 130 -5.22 20.46 5.19
N GLN A 131 -5.03 20.00 6.43
CA GLN A 131 -5.29 20.77 7.65
C GLN A 131 -4.16 20.54 8.65
N LYS A 132 -3.90 21.52 9.51
CA LYS A 132 -3.01 21.39 10.66
C LYS A 132 -3.60 22.14 11.85
N ALA A 133 -3.82 21.41 12.94
CA ALA A 133 -4.59 21.93 14.09
C ALA A 133 -3.80 22.89 14.99
N GLY A 134 -2.52 23.10 14.74
CA GLY A 134 -1.64 23.99 15.53
C GLY A 134 -0.17 23.59 15.44
N LEU A 135 0.66 24.18 16.29
CA LEU A 135 2.06 23.78 16.48
C LEU A 135 2.15 22.35 17.00
N GLU A 136 3.19 21.63 16.61
CA GLU A 136 3.48 20.23 16.97
C GLU A 136 2.38 19.22 16.57
N LYS A 137 1.35 19.66 15.85
CA LYS A 137 0.28 18.79 15.35
C LYS A 137 0.61 18.28 13.96
N PRO A 138 0.22 17.03 13.64
CA PRO A 138 0.44 16.50 12.31
C PRO A 138 -0.39 17.26 11.26
N VAL A 139 0.07 17.19 10.02
CA VAL A 139 -0.71 17.59 8.85
C VAL A 139 -1.63 16.43 8.49
N THR A 140 -2.92 16.69 8.37
CA THR A 140 -3.91 15.71 7.94
C THR A 140 -4.38 16.02 6.53
N ILE A 141 -4.48 15.01 5.67
CA ILE A 141 -4.99 15.13 4.31
C ILE A 141 -6.39 14.54 4.26
N HIS A 142 -7.31 15.27 3.64
CA HIS A 142 -8.73 14.97 3.59
C HIS A 142 -9.26 14.98 2.16
N VAL A 143 -10.27 14.16 1.90
CA VAL A 143 -11.05 14.15 0.66
C VAL A 143 -12.49 14.54 0.92
N THR A 144 -13.09 15.28 -0.01
CA THR A 144 -14.53 15.53 -0.05
C THR A 144 -15.06 15.08 -1.40
N THR A 145 -16.20 14.39 -1.39
CA THR A 145 -16.89 13.94 -2.60
C THR A 145 -18.40 13.98 -2.41
N HIS A 146 -19.12 14.09 -3.52
CA HIS A 146 -20.55 13.87 -3.58
C HIS A 146 -20.92 13.09 -4.84
N ALA A 147 -22.06 12.41 -4.79
CA ALA A 147 -22.69 11.80 -5.94
C ALA A 147 -24.20 12.06 -5.90
N SER A 148 -24.89 11.71 -6.98
CA SER A 148 -26.35 11.72 -6.99
C SER A 148 -26.92 10.62 -6.08
N ARG A 149 -28.18 10.79 -5.66
CA ARG A 149 -28.88 9.81 -4.80
C ARG A 149 -29.06 8.43 -5.43
N ASN A 150 -29.00 8.34 -6.76
CA ASN A 150 -29.16 7.10 -7.50
C ASN A 150 -27.81 6.40 -7.79
N GLU A 151 -26.69 7.05 -7.47
CA GLU A 151 -25.35 6.47 -7.57
C GLU A 151 -24.99 5.78 -6.26
N SER A 152 -23.99 4.89 -6.32
CA SER A 152 -23.59 4.10 -5.16
C SER A 152 -23.16 4.99 -3.97
N PRO A 153 -23.62 4.71 -2.74
CA PRO A 153 -23.18 5.44 -1.56
C PRO A 153 -21.87 4.90 -0.97
N TYR A 154 -21.26 3.88 -1.57
CA TYR A 154 -20.06 3.21 -1.04
C TYR A 154 -18.81 3.66 -1.77
N TYR A 155 -17.78 4.04 -1.02
CA TYR A 155 -16.57 4.62 -1.56
C TYR A 155 -15.32 3.90 -1.06
N ARG A 156 -14.33 3.81 -1.94
CA ARG A 156 -12.96 3.39 -1.64
C ARG A 156 -11.99 4.44 -2.14
N TRP A 157 -10.97 4.72 -1.34
CA TRP A 157 -9.86 5.58 -1.75
C TRP A 157 -8.52 4.86 -1.65
N SER A 158 -7.61 5.27 -2.52
CA SER A 158 -6.18 5.00 -2.44
C SER A 158 -5.43 6.27 -2.78
N TYR A 159 -4.15 6.34 -2.45
CA TYR A 159 -3.32 7.47 -2.83
C TYR A 159 -1.88 7.06 -3.16
N GLN A 160 -1.23 7.89 -3.97
CA GLN A 160 0.20 7.84 -4.22
C GLN A 160 0.83 9.16 -3.79
N GLU A 161 1.97 9.06 -3.13
CA GLU A 161 2.73 10.20 -2.62
C GLU A 161 4.04 10.31 -3.39
N VAL A 162 4.45 11.55 -3.65
CA VAL A 162 5.80 11.86 -4.10
C VAL A 162 6.25 13.09 -3.33
N TRP A 163 7.48 13.09 -2.83
CA TRP A 163 8.04 14.26 -2.18
C TRP A 163 9.47 14.48 -2.60
N GLU A 164 9.86 15.74 -2.57
CA GLU A 164 11.23 16.14 -2.79
C GLU A 164 12.07 15.95 -1.54
N VAL A 165 13.27 15.40 -1.72
CA VAL A 165 14.25 15.18 -0.66
C VAL A 165 15.50 15.96 -1.02
N ARG A 166 15.93 16.82 -0.09
CA ARG A 166 17.19 17.56 -0.20
C ARG A 166 18.15 17.12 0.90
N SER A 167 19.39 16.80 0.54
CA SER A 167 20.45 16.56 1.52
C SER A 167 20.78 17.84 2.29
N GLU A 168 21.20 17.69 3.53
CA GLU A 168 21.63 18.82 4.37
C GLU A 168 22.88 19.51 3.81
N LEU A 169 23.83 18.71 3.32
CA LEU A 169 25.10 19.14 2.76
C LEU A 169 25.19 18.73 1.29
N PHE A 170 25.73 19.63 0.47
CA PHE A 170 26.04 19.34 -0.92
C PHE A 170 27.44 18.72 -1.02
N ALA A 171 27.53 17.45 -1.40
CA ALA A 171 28.79 16.85 -1.84
C ALA A 171 29.25 17.50 -3.15
N ASN A 172 30.48 18.01 -3.19
CA ASN A 172 31.05 18.55 -4.43
C ASN A 172 31.76 17.50 -5.30
N ALA A 173 31.92 16.26 -4.82
CA ALA A 173 32.48 15.16 -5.60
C ALA A 173 32.01 13.80 -5.06
N GLY A 174 32.08 12.77 -5.91
CA GLY A 174 31.74 11.41 -5.53
C GLY A 174 31.93 10.44 -6.68
N TYR A 175 31.33 9.26 -6.51
CA TYR A 175 31.29 8.24 -7.55
C TYR A 175 29.85 8.04 -8.04
N ILE A 176 29.66 8.11 -9.34
CA ILE A 176 28.41 7.70 -10.01
C ILE A 176 28.80 6.59 -10.98
N ASP A 177 28.12 5.43 -10.88
CA ASP A 177 28.40 4.23 -11.68
C ASP A 177 29.89 3.83 -11.67
N GLY A 178 30.53 3.93 -10.50
CA GLY A 178 31.94 3.60 -10.30
C GLY A 178 32.94 4.61 -10.86
N LYS A 179 32.48 5.73 -11.44
CA LYS A 179 33.35 6.78 -12.00
C LYS A 179 33.43 7.97 -11.05
N PHE A 180 34.64 8.40 -10.72
CA PHE A 180 34.88 9.63 -9.98
C PHE A 180 34.44 10.83 -10.80
N MET A 181 33.76 11.78 -10.16
CA MET A 181 33.40 13.04 -10.78
C MET A 181 33.18 14.15 -9.75
N MET A 182 33.37 15.39 -10.21
CA MET A 182 32.91 16.58 -9.49
C MET A 182 31.41 16.74 -9.73
N PHE A 183 30.67 17.02 -8.67
CA PHE A 183 29.23 17.24 -8.73
C PHE A 183 28.93 18.71 -8.94
N GLU A 184 27.91 18.96 -9.76
CA GLU A 184 27.31 20.27 -9.95
C GLU A 184 25.88 20.23 -9.41
N ARG A 185 25.54 21.22 -8.57
CA ARG A 185 24.26 21.26 -7.85
C ARG A 185 23.05 21.29 -8.77
N ASP A 186 23.20 21.97 -9.90
CA ASP A 186 22.12 22.22 -10.86
C ASP A 186 22.17 21.26 -12.05
N THR A 187 22.75 20.07 -11.85
CA THR A 187 22.78 18.99 -12.85
C THR A 187 22.31 17.67 -12.24
N PRO A 188 21.78 16.72 -13.04
CA PRO A 188 21.27 15.47 -12.49
C PRO A 188 22.36 14.61 -11.83
N LYS A 189 23.62 14.96 -12.10
CA LYS A 189 24.82 14.26 -11.64
C LYS A 189 25.29 14.78 -10.27
N ASN A 190 24.39 14.69 -9.30
CA ASN A 190 24.68 14.94 -7.90
C ASN A 190 23.87 14.00 -7.00
N THR A 191 24.18 14.02 -5.70
CA THR A 191 23.47 13.27 -4.66
C THR A 191 22.62 14.18 -3.76
N TYR A 192 22.31 15.40 -4.21
CA TYR A 192 21.71 16.45 -3.39
C TYR A 192 20.18 16.49 -3.45
N TYR A 193 19.60 16.29 -4.63
CA TYR A 193 18.14 16.24 -4.83
C TYR A 193 17.67 14.83 -5.20
N CYS A 194 16.69 14.32 -4.48
CA CYS A 194 16.03 13.03 -4.73
C CYS A 194 14.51 13.18 -4.64
N TRP A 195 13.80 12.12 -5.04
CA TRP A 195 12.35 12.03 -4.93
C TRP A 195 11.98 10.74 -4.19
N GLY A 196 11.36 10.92 -3.03
CA GLY A 196 10.75 9.86 -2.26
C GLY A 196 9.34 9.54 -2.76
N ARG A 197 8.90 8.30 -2.55
CA ARG A 197 7.58 7.82 -2.97
C ARG A 197 7.00 6.87 -1.92
N ASP A 198 5.69 6.92 -1.74
CA ASP A 198 4.93 5.91 -0.99
C ASP A 198 3.49 5.86 -1.54
N SER A 199 2.67 4.99 -0.96
CA SER A 199 1.26 4.85 -1.33
C SER A 199 0.44 4.32 -0.15
N SER A 200 -0.88 4.44 -0.25
CA SER A 200 -1.80 3.88 0.74
C SER A 200 -1.61 2.35 0.88
N LYS A 201 -1.31 1.89 2.09
CA LYS A 201 -1.16 0.45 2.43
C LYS A 201 -2.42 -0.15 3.06
N MET A 202 -3.29 0.71 3.59
CA MET A 202 -4.54 0.32 4.25
C MET A 202 -5.72 0.50 3.31
N ILE A 203 -6.76 -0.31 3.52
CA ILE A 203 -8.05 -0.17 2.87
C ILE A 203 -8.76 1.05 3.47
N ILE A 204 -9.04 2.06 2.64
CA ILE A 204 -9.74 3.28 3.07
C ILE A 204 -11.15 3.27 2.49
N LEU A 205 -12.14 3.12 3.37
CA LEU A 205 -13.55 2.99 3.02
C LEU A 205 -14.41 3.99 3.79
N ASP A 206 -15.53 4.35 3.19
CA ASP A 206 -16.64 5.03 3.85
C ASP A 206 -17.95 4.86 3.07
N GLU A 207 -19.07 5.15 3.71
CA GLU A 207 -20.39 5.09 3.10
C GLU A 207 -21.27 6.28 3.49
N SER A 208 -22.13 6.74 2.58
CA SER A 208 -23.08 7.83 2.85
C SER A 208 -24.50 7.35 3.10
N THR A 209 -24.71 6.04 3.34
CA THR A 209 -26.04 5.41 3.49
C THR A 209 -26.88 6.02 4.60
N ARG A 210 -26.23 6.57 5.63
CA ARG A 210 -26.86 7.22 6.81
C ARG A 210 -27.12 8.71 6.62
N LEU A 211 -26.69 9.27 5.50
CA LEU A 211 -26.81 10.69 5.20
C LEU A 211 -27.98 10.93 4.24
N ILE A 212 -28.63 12.08 4.39
CA ILE A 212 -29.73 12.48 3.51
C ILE A 212 -29.21 12.62 2.07
N ASP A 213 -28.01 13.17 1.90
CA ASP A 213 -27.35 13.35 0.62
C ASP A 213 -26.16 12.38 0.48
N ASN A 214 -25.89 11.92 -0.74
CA ASN A 214 -24.75 11.06 -1.03
C ASN A 214 -23.46 11.90 -1.06
N VAL A 215 -22.97 12.25 0.13
CA VAL A 215 -21.83 13.16 0.35
C VAL A 215 -20.93 12.58 1.43
N ILE A 216 -19.62 12.58 1.21
CA ILE A 216 -18.62 12.28 2.23
C ILE A 216 -17.75 13.53 2.43
N PRO A 217 -18.02 14.34 3.47
CA PRO A 217 -17.25 15.54 3.72
C PRO A 217 -15.99 15.26 4.52
N GLN A 218 -14.85 15.80 4.07
CA GLN A 218 -13.59 15.87 4.83
C GLN A 218 -13.14 14.53 5.45
N LYS A 219 -13.28 13.42 4.71
CA LYS A 219 -12.76 12.11 5.12
C LYS A 219 -11.23 12.17 5.20
N LYS A 220 -10.67 11.91 6.39
CA LYS A 220 -9.21 11.83 6.58
C LYS A 220 -8.65 10.61 5.84
N LEU A 221 -7.63 10.83 5.01
CA LEU A 221 -6.94 9.79 4.23
C LEU A 221 -5.58 9.42 4.84
N LEU A 222 -4.82 10.44 5.24
CA LEU A 222 -3.45 10.31 5.71
C LEU A 222 -3.16 11.35 6.79
N GLU A 223 -2.26 11.01 7.69
CA GLU A 223 -1.70 11.89 8.71
C GLU A 223 -0.18 11.84 8.62
N ILE A 224 0.46 13.00 8.51
CA ILE A 224 1.90 13.16 8.35
C ILE A 224 2.42 13.96 9.55
N PRO A 225 3.32 13.39 10.38
CA PRO A 225 3.93 14.13 11.48
C PRO A 225 4.56 15.44 10.98
N CYS A 226 4.45 16.53 11.75
CA CYS A 226 5.01 17.83 11.38
C CYS A 226 6.55 17.87 11.30
N VAL A 227 7.22 16.83 11.79
CA VAL A 227 8.68 16.64 11.70
C VAL A 227 9.10 15.66 10.59
N ASP A 228 8.14 15.08 9.86
CA ASP A 228 8.39 14.13 8.79
C ASP A 228 9.03 14.83 7.58
N GLU A 229 10.15 14.29 7.10
CA GLU A 229 10.93 14.86 5.99
C GLU A 229 10.16 14.95 4.68
N ARG A 230 9.04 14.22 4.55
CA ARG A 230 8.10 14.38 3.42
C ARG A 230 7.61 15.80 3.24
N LEU A 231 7.53 16.58 4.33
CA LEU A 231 7.05 17.97 4.33
C LEU A 231 8.20 19.00 4.31
N ALA A 232 9.46 18.55 4.27
CA ALA A 232 10.63 19.43 4.38
C ALA A 232 10.88 20.28 3.13
N GLU A 233 10.39 19.85 1.97
CA GLU A 233 10.51 20.55 0.68
C GLU A 233 9.13 20.60 0.00
N LEU A 234 8.98 20.09 -1.22
CA LEU A 234 7.68 20.00 -1.91
C LEU A 234 7.09 18.60 -1.76
N TYR A 235 5.85 18.54 -1.28
CA TYR A 235 5.07 17.30 -1.17
C TYR A 235 3.94 17.28 -2.21
N TYR A 236 3.68 16.10 -2.77
CA TYR A 236 2.61 15.83 -3.72
C TYR A 236 1.84 14.58 -3.29
N ILE A 237 0.52 14.63 -3.42
CA ILE A 237 -0.36 13.48 -3.28
C ILE A 237 -1.37 13.44 -4.43
N GLU A 238 -1.55 12.26 -5.02
CA GLU A 238 -2.65 11.95 -5.94
C GLU A 238 -3.59 10.96 -5.26
N VAL A 239 -4.85 11.37 -5.08
CA VAL A 239 -5.91 10.53 -4.53
C VAL A 239 -6.68 9.92 -5.69
N SER A 240 -6.86 8.60 -5.64
CA SER A 240 -7.75 7.83 -6.50
C SER A 240 -9.01 7.46 -5.73
N GLN A 241 -10.17 7.69 -6.32
CA GLN A 241 -11.48 7.38 -5.76
C GLN A 241 -12.21 6.38 -6.66
N MET A 242 -12.92 5.46 -6.02
CA MET A 242 -13.75 4.46 -6.66
C MET A 242 -15.06 4.35 -5.88
N GLN A 243 -16.19 4.36 -6.58
CA GLN A 243 -17.43 3.88 -5.99
C GLN A 243 -17.44 2.35 -6.04
N LEU A 244 -18.04 1.71 -5.05
CA LEU A 244 -18.15 0.25 -4.93
C LEU A 244 -19.60 -0.20 -4.99
N ARG A 245 -19.86 -1.43 -5.43
CA ARG A 245 -21.15 -2.09 -5.20
C ARG A 245 -21.27 -2.48 -3.73
N GLU A 246 -22.50 -2.66 -3.24
CA GLU A 246 -22.76 -3.07 -1.86
C GLU A 246 -22.01 -4.37 -1.49
N ASP A 247 -22.06 -5.39 -2.35
CA ASP A 247 -21.35 -6.65 -2.12
C ASP A 247 -19.81 -6.47 -2.09
N SER A 248 -19.28 -5.62 -2.97
CA SER A 248 -17.84 -5.31 -2.98
C SER A 248 -17.44 -4.56 -1.71
N TYR A 249 -18.23 -3.58 -1.30
CA TYR A 249 -18.01 -2.85 -0.05
C TYR A 249 -18.06 -3.77 1.16
N ARG A 250 -19.06 -4.67 1.24
CA ARG A 250 -19.17 -5.66 2.31
C ARG A 250 -17.92 -6.55 2.38
N TYR A 251 -17.44 -7.04 1.25
CA TYR A 251 -16.20 -7.80 1.15
C TYR A 251 -15.00 -7.02 1.72
N TYR A 252 -14.79 -5.78 1.27
CA TYR A 252 -13.64 -4.99 1.71
C TYR A 252 -13.74 -4.55 3.18
N ARG A 253 -14.96 -4.33 3.70
CA ARG A 253 -15.20 -4.08 5.13
C ARG A 253 -14.86 -5.30 5.98
N LEU A 254 -15.32 -6.49 5.59
CA LEU A 254 -14.98 -7.74 6.28
C LEU A 254 -13.46 -7.99 6.27
N LEU A 255 -12.80 -7.74 5.13
CA LEU A 255 -11.36 -7.85 5.02
C LEU A 255 -10.64 -6.86 5.94
N GLN A 256 -11.08 -5.60 5.98
CA GLN A 256 -10.54 -4.57 6.88
C GLN A 256 -10.69 -4.99 8.35
N ASP A 257 -11.90 -5.39 8.77
CA ASP A 257 -12.19 -5.78 10.14
C ASP A 257 -11.35 -7.00 10.58
N GLU A 258 -11.10 -7.96 9.68
CA GLU A 258 -10.29 -9.14 9.96
C GLU A 258 -8.79 -8.81 10.10
N ILE A 259 -8.27 -7.90 9.27
CA ILE A 259 -6.89 -7.39 9.39
C ILE A 259 -6.71 -6.68 10.74
N GLU A 260 -7.66 -5.84 11.13
CA GLU A 260 -7.64 -5.11 12.41
C GLU A 260 -7.72 -6.05 13.61
N ARG A 261 -8.55 -7.10 13.53
CA ARG A 261 -8.73 -8.11 14.60
C ARG A 261 -7.50 -8.99 14.79
N THR A 262 -6.85 -9.40 13.70
CA THR A 262 -5.76 -10.38 13.73
C THR A 262 -4.37 -9.77 13.73
N GLY A 263 -4.25 -8.45 13.53
CA GLY A 263 -2.97 -7.75 13.50
C GLY A 263 -2.15 -8.01 12.23
N GLY A 264 -2.76 -8.58 11.18
CA GLY A 264 -2.11 -8.89 9.91
C GLY A 264 -3.06 -9.45 8.86
N LEU A 265 -2.64 -9.47 7.60
CA LEU A 265 -3.43 -9.94 6.44
C LEU A 265 -3.55 -11.48 6.36
N PHE A 266 -3.15 -12.21 7.42
CA PHE A 266 -2.69 -13.60 7.27
C PHE A 266 -3.64 -14.66 7.85
N ASN A 267 -4.86 -14.29 8.24
CA ASN A 267 -5.90 -15.22 8.67
C ASN A 267 -7.21 -15.05 7.87
N VAL A 268 -7.09 -14.72 6.59
CA VAL A 268 -8.26 -14.46 5.74
C VAL A 268 -8.81 -15.79 5.18
N VAL A 269 -9.30 -16.67 6.05
CA VAL A 269 -10.56 -17.32 5.69
C VAL A 269 -11.61 -16.40 6.27
N MET A 270 -12.38 -15.71 5.41
CA MET A 270 -13.58 -15.06 5.91
C MET A 270 -14.48 -16.19 6.41
N SER A 271 -14.50 -16.39 7.72
CA SER A 271 -15.28 -17.43 8.40
C SER A 271 -16.79 -17.33 8.08
N ALA A 272 -17.22 -16.24 7.44
CA ALA A 272 -18.58 -15.94 7.01
C ALA A 272 -18.97 -16.45 5.61
N GLY A 273 -18.09 -17.09 4.84
CA GLY A 273 -18.46 -17.68 3.53
C GLY A 273 -18.62 -16.70 2.36
N ASP A 274 -18.25 -15.42 2.54
CA ASP A 274 -18.28 -14.38 1.51
C ASP A 274 -16.85 -14.10 0.99
N ASN A 275 -16.22 -15.11 0.41
CA ASN A 275 -14.82 -15.03 -0.05
C ASN A 275 -14.62 -14.16 -1.31
N GLY A 276 -15.65 -13.42 -1.71
CA GLY A 276 -15.65 -12.53 -2.86
C GLY A 276 -16.26 -13.17 -4.12
N ASN A 277 -15.85 -12.70 -5.29
CA ASN A 277 -16.47 -13.06 -6.57
C ASN A 277 -15.56 -13.84 -7.52
N VAL A 278 -14.42 -14.32 -7.03
CA VAL A 278 -13.48 -15.16 -7.79
C VAL A 278 -13.59 -16.63 -7.36
N TYR A 279 -13.72 -17.53 -8.33
CA TYR A 279 -13.94 -18.95 -8.09
C TYR A 279 -13.10 -19.82 -9.02
N CYS A 280 -12.71 -21.00 -8.53
CA CYS A 280 -12.05 -22.04 -9.32
C CYS A 280 -13.10 -22.80 -10.14
N LEU A 281 -12.93 -22.83 -11.46
CA LEU A 281 -13.79 -23.59 -12.37
C LEU A 281 -13.46 -25.09 -12.34
N SER A 282 -12.19 -25.44 -12.16
CA SER A 282 -11.71 -26.82 -12.20
C SER A 282 -12.06 -27.59 -10.92
N ASP A 283 -12.16 -26.90 -9.78
CA ASP A 283 -12.56 -27.48 -8.49
C ASP A 283 -13.47 -26.51 -7.70
N PRO A 284 -14.80 -26.66 -7.78
CA PRO A 284 -15.74 -25.80 -7.06
C PRO A 284 -15.64 -25.87 -5.53
N LYS A 285 -14.90 -26.85 -4.96
CA LYS A 285 -14.68 -26.94 -3.51
C LYS A 285 -13.45 -26.15 -3.05
N GLU A 286 -12.62 -25.71 -3.98
CA GLU A 286 -11.44 -24.92 -3.66
C GLU A 286 -11.83 -23.53 -3.17
N VAL A 287 -11.31 -23.16 -2.00
CA VAL A 287 -11.50 -21.83 -1.44
C VAL A 287 -10.53 -20.86 -2.11
N THR A 288 -11.07 -19.82 -2.72
CA THR A 288 -10.34 -18.66 -3.25
C THR A 288 -10.88 -17.41 -2.58
N VAL A 289 -10.01 -16.46 -2.26
CA VAL A 289 -10.38 -15.18 -1.63
C VAL A 289 -10.05 -14.05 -2.59
N GLY A 290 -11.04 -13.24 -2.94
CA GLY A 290 -10.82 -12.10 -3.83
C GLY A 290 -12.12 -11.52 -4.37
N TYR A 291 -12.18 -10.19 -4.44
CA TYR A 291 -13.28 -9.49 -5.11
C TYR A 291 -12.73 -8.55 -6.18
N VAL A 292 -13.02 -8.90 -7.43
CA VAL A 292 -12.70 -8.09 -8.61
C VAL A 292 -13.89 -7.20 -8.93
N GLU A 293 -13.77 -5.91 -8.59
CA GLU A 293 -14.75 -4.88 -8.96
C GLU A 293 -14.46 -4.36 -10.38
N VAL A 294 -15.50 -3.89 -11.08
CA VAL A 294 -15.36 -3.22 -12.39
C VAL A 294 -15.93 -1.81 -12.27
N CYS A 295 -15.05 -0.80 -12.28
CA CYS A 295 -15.46 0.60 -12.21
C CYS A 295 -14.40 1.56 -12.76
N ASN A 296 -14.82 2.79 -13.05
CA ASN A 296 -13.88 3.84 -13.43
C ASN A 296 -13.22 4.44 -12.18
N VAL A 297 -12.00 4.96 -12.34
CA VAL A 297 -11.27 5.65 -11.27
C VAL A 297 -11.25 7.15 -11.56
N THR A 298 -11.70 7.94 -10.58
CA THR A 298 -11.55 9.41 -10.62
C THR A 298 -10.36 9.81 -9.76
N LYS A 299 -9.57 10.78 -10.23
CA LYS A 299 -8.32 11.18 -9.59
C LYS A 299 -8.27 12.67 -9.30
N LYS A 300 -7.68 13.06 -8.19
CA LYS A 300 -7.41 14.45 -7.85
C LYS A 300 -6.13 14.58 -7.05
N ALA A 301 -5.32 15.57 -7.41
CA ALA A 301 -4.01 15.76 -6.83
C ALA A 301 -3.88 17.11 -6.11
N LEU A 302 -2.92 17.17 -5.20
CA LEU A 302 -2.60 18.33 -4.38
C LEU A 302 -1.09 18.42 -4.17
N TYR A 303 -0.54 19.63 -4.34
CA TYR A 303 0.79 19.97 -3.89
C TYR A 303 0.73 20.71 -2.55
N ILE A 304 1.65 20.40 -1.65
CA ILE A 304 1.86 21.10 -0.39
C ILE A 304 3.30 21.61 -0.40
N PRO A 305 3.52 22.92 -0.64
CA PRO A 305 4.86 23.49 -0.60
C PRO A 305 5.35 23.59 0.85
N PHE A 306 6.68 23.64 1.00
CA PHE A 306 7.31 23.91 2.27
C PHE A 306 6.75 25.20 2.91
N SER A 307 6.44 25.11 4.20
CA SER A 307 6.17 26.25 5.05
C SER A 307 6.60 25.92 6.48
N ARG A 308 7.11 26.94 7.19
CA ARG A 308 7.42 26.82 8.63
C ARG A 308 6.18 26.60 9.49
N ASP A 309 4.99 26.89 8.96
CA ASP A 309 3.73 26.57 9.62
C ASP A 309 3.33 25.09 9.47
N ILE A 310 3.95 24.38 8.52
CA ILE A 310 3.64 22.99 8.15
C ILE A 310 4.73 22.03 8.68
N TYR A 311 6.00 22.31 8.36
CA TYR A 311 7.16 21.52 8.77
C TYR A 311 7.92 22.19 9.92
N GLU A 312 7.99 21.46 11.03
CA GLU A 312 8.62 21.88 12.29
C GLU A 312 9.90 21.09 12.59
N GLY A 313 10.37 20.27 11.66
CA GLY A 313 11.63 19.54 11.80
C GLY A 313 12.84 20.47 11.75
N CYS A 314 13.87 20.11 12.52
CA CYS A 314 15.11 20.89 12.63
C CYS A 314 16.22 20.40 11.69
N GLY A 315 15.91 19.48 10.76
CA GLY A 315 16.92 18.77 9.97
C GLY A 315 17.74 17.79 10.82
N MET A 316 18.54 16.94 10.16
CA MET A 316 19.44 16.02 10.86
C MET A 316 20.78 16.72 11.13
N PRO A 317 21.36 16.66 12.35
CA PRO A 317 22.68 17.24 12.58
C PRO A 317 23.72 16.52 11.73
N CYS A 318 24.53 17.29 11.01
CA CYS A 318 25.56 16.77 10.14
C CYS A 318 26.95 16.99 10.68
N TRP A 319 27.67 15.90 10.91
CA TRP A 319 29.07 15.93 11.29
C TRP A 319 29.97 15.78 10.06
N THR A 320 31.05 16.56 10.08
CA THR A 320 32.10 16.49 9.06
C THR A 320 33.41 16.08 9.71
N TYR A 321 34.22 15.36 8.96
CA TYR A 321 35.49 14.80 9.42
C TYR A 321 36.59 15.06 8.39
N SER A 322 37.83 14.92 8.85
CA SER A 322 38.99 14.89 7.96
C SER A 322 38.96 13.62 7.11
N ALA A 323 39.08 13.75 5.79
CA ALA A 323 39.16 12.61 4.87
C ALA A 323 40.35 11.68 5.16
N LYS A 324 41.39 12.18 5.83
CA LYS A 324 42.55 11.38 6.25
C LYS A 324 42.21 10.39 7.37
N GLU A 325 41.31 10.79 8.26
CA GLU A 325 40.90 9.97 9.42
C GLU A 325 39.78 8.99 9.02
N TYR A 326 38.90 9.40 8.11
CA TYR A 326 37.74 8.63 7.67
C TYR A 326 37.66 8.49 6.15
N PRO A 327 38.63 7.81 5.49
CA PRO A 327 38.72 7.76 4.03
C PRO A 327 37.58 7.00 3.33
N SER A 328 36.77 6.25 4.08
CA SER A 328 35.62 5.49 3.56
C SER A 328 34.33 6.32 3.49
N LEU A 329 34.27 7.48 4.14
CA LEU A 329 33.09 8.33 4.12
C LEU A 329 33.00 9.16 2.82
N PRO A 330 31.78 9.47 2.35
CA PRO A 330 31.60 10.29 1.16
C PRO A 330 32.08 11.72 1.37
N TRP A 331 32.59 12.33 0.30
CA TRP A 331 33.06 13.72 0.35
C TRP A 331 31.91 14.69 0.53
N TYR A 332 32.08 15.61 1.47
CA TYR A 332 31.37 16.88 1.46
C TYR A 332 32.15 17.90 0.63
N SER A 333 33.46 18.01 0.90
CA SER A 333 34.38 18.88 0.17
C SER A 333 35.67 18.14 -0.19
N TYR A 334 35.75 17.67 -1.43
CA TYR A 334 36.90 16.96 -1.96
C TYR A 334 38.16 17.83 -2.02
N PRO A 335 39.37 17.28 -1.74
CA PRO A 335 39.61 15.91 -1.25
C PRO A 335 39.62 15.80 0.28
N SER A 336 39.37 16.91 0.99
CA SER A 336 39.83 17.08 2.37
C SER A 336 38.79 16.75 3.43
N VAL A 337 37.49 16.92 3.12
CA VAL A 337 36.41 16.84 4.10
C VAL A 337 35.35 15.83 3.66
N VAL A 338 35.03 14.91 4.56
CA VAL A 338 33.99 13.89 4.40
C VAL A 338 32.87 14.11 5.40
N ALA A 339 31.70 13.56 5.13
CA ALA A 339 30.54 13.64 6.02
C ALA A 339 29.85 12.28 6.14
N THR A 340 28.96 12.14 7.10
CA THR A 340 28.08 10.95 7.17
C THR A 340 27.26 10.84 5.88
N PRO A 341 27.02 9.62 5.35
CA PRO A 341 26.32 9.45 4.07
C PRO A 341 24.95 10.14 4.01
N SER A 342 24.15 10.03 5.08
CA SER A 342 22.82 10.66 5.18
C SER A 342 22.82 12.19 5.06
N CYS A 343 23.96 12.82 5.26
CA CYS A 343 24.12 14.27 5.17
C CYS A 343 24.42 14.76 3.76
N VAL A 344 25.02 13.92 2.92
CA VAL A 344 25.48 14.31 1.57
C VAL A 344 24.82 13.52 0.44
N ASP A 345 24.06 12.49 0.78
CA ASP A 345 23.36 11.66 -0.18
C ASP A 345 21.88 11.52 0.16
N CYS A 346 21.04 12.10 -0.69
CA CYS A 346 19.60 12.11 -0.52
C CYS A 346 18.99 10.70 -0.66
N ARG A 347 19.71 9.75 -1.26
CA ARG A 347 19.26 8.35 -1.42
C ARG A 347 19.28 7.55 -0.12
N GLU A 348 19.97 8.06 0.90
CA GLU A 348 19.97 7.49 2.25
C GLU A 348 18.67 7.80 3.00
N ARG A 349 17.76 8.59 2.41
CA ARG A 349 16.46 8.92 2.98
C ARG A 349 15.39 7.93 2.53
N TYR A 350 14.34 7.81 3.34
CA TYR A 350 13.27 6.84 3.15
C TYR A 350 12.70 6.90 1.72
N ASN A 351 12.75 5.77 1.01
CA ASN A 351 12.26 5.58 -0.37
C ASN A 351 12.75 6.60 -1.41
N ALA A 352 13.85 7.31 -1.14
CA ALA A 352 14.34 8.38 -2.00
C ALA A 352 15.20 7.82 -3.15
N THR A 353 14.93 8.30 -4.37
CA THR A 353 15.69 7.89 -5.57
C THR A 353 16.02 9.10 -6.44
N LYS A 354 17.00 8.95 -7.35
CA LYS A 354 17.32 9.97 -8.37
C LYS A 354 16.30 10.04 -9.51
N ASN A 355 15.29 9.17 -9.52
CA ASN A 355 14.26 9.16 -10.55
C ASN A 355 13.26 10.30 -10.27
N LYS A 356 13.46 11.47 -10.87
CA LYS A 356 12.49 12.57 -10.84
C LYS A 356 11.27 12.25 -11.72
N PRO A 357 10.03 12.46 -11.23
CA PRO A 357 8.87 12.46 -12.11
C PRO A 357 9.01 13.52 -13.22
N SER A 358 8.68 13.17 -14.46
CA SER A 358 8.76 14.09 -15.61
C SER A 358 7.86 15.32 -15.49
N TRP A 359 6.78 15.22 -14.70
CA TRP A 359 5.81 16.28 -14.43
C TRP A 359 6.11 17.07 -13.15
N TRP A 360 7.19 16.75 -12.42
CA TRP A 360 7.53 17.44 -11.18
C TRP A 360 7.88 18.91 -11.46
N PRO A 361 7.33 19.90 -10.72
CA PRO A 361 7.30 21.29 -11.15
C PRO A 361 8.60 22.06 -10.89
N THR A 362 9.54 21.53 -10.12
CA THR A 362 10.78 22.23 -9.80
C THR A 362 11.85 21.98 -10.87
N ASP A 363 12.73 22.95 -11.11
CA ASP A 363 13.72 22.89 -12.20
C ASP A 363 15.05 22.27 -11.80
N HIS A 364 15.28 21.97 -10.52
CA HIS A 364 16.48 21.24 -10.08
C HIS A 364 16.45 19.82 -10.65
N LEU A 365 17.04 19.71 -11.83
CA LEU A 365 17.61 18.55 -12.48
C LEU A 365 18.86 18.99 -13.22
#